data_AF-A0A498H5U0-F1
#
_entry.id   AF-A0A498H5U0-F1
#
_cell.length_a   1.000
_cell.length_b   1.000
_cell.length_c   1.000
_cell.angle_alpha   90.00
_cell.angle_beta   90.00
_cell.angle_gamma   90.00
#
_symmetry.space_group_name_H-M   'P 1'
#
loop_
_entity.id
_entity.type
_entity.pdbx_description
1 polymer ?
#
loop_
_entity_poly.entity_id
_entity_poly.type
_entity_poly.pdbx_seq_one_letter_code
_entity_poly.pdbx_strand_id
1 'polypeptide(L)' 'MIILEKWYKNQIEKIDDTGLKGVELNTMMDRKVCCGKKATKRKRLGYIHSPADIELTNVREYNIEEGTLKVWIQL' A
#
# COMPACT_ATOMS: atom_id res chain seq x y z
N MET A 1 -1.97 11.95 10.72
CA MET A 1 -2.35 12.02 9.28
C MET A 1 -1.47 11.07 8.46
N ILE A 2 -2.01 10.41 7.44
CA ILE A 2 -1.24 9.51 6.55
C ILE A 2 -1.13 10.11 5.16
N ILE A 3 0.07 10.12 4.58
CA ILE A 3 0.37 10.63 3.24
C ILE A 3 0.71 9.44 2.33
N LEU A 4 -0.02 9.31 1.23
CA LEU A 4 0.21 8.30 0.20
C LEU A 4 0.65 8.96 -1.10
N GLU A 5 1.85 8.65 -1.59
CA GLU A 5 2.34 9.10 -2.89
C GLU A 5 2.15 8.00 -3.94
N LYS A 6 1.29 8.27 -4.95
CA LYS A 6 0.95 7.31 -6.00
C LYS A 6 2.03 7.21 -7.05
N TRP A 7 2.49 5.98 -7.30
CA TRP A 7 3.59 5.65 -8.22
C TRP A 7 3.37 6.16 -9.66
N TYR A 8 2.13 6.12 -10.17
CA TYR A 8 1.87 6.36 -11.59
C TYR A 8 1.56 7.82 -11.96
N LYS A 9 1.46 8.76 -10.99
CA LYS A 9 0.93 10.10 -11.27
C LYS A 9 1.57 11.26 -10.50
N ASN A 10 2.63 11.04 -9.70
CA ASN A 10 3.10 12.04 -8.71
C ASN A 10 1.93 12.66 -7.92
N GLN A 11 0.92 11.84 -7.62
CA GLN A 11 -0.28 12.28 -6.92
C GLN A 11 -0.10 11.98 -5.46
N ILE A 12 -0.18 13.03 -4.64
CA ILE A 12 -0.15 12.93 -3.19
C ILE A 12 -1.59 12.90 -2.71
N GLU A 13 -1.92 11.88 -1.93
CA GLU A 13 -3.21 11.73 -1.29
C GLU A 13 -3.04 11.72 0.23
N LYS A 14 -3.91 12.45 0.92
CA LYS A 14 -3.87 12.57 2.38
C LYS A 14 -5.08 11.85 2.95
N ILE A 15 -4.84 10.93 3.87
CA ILE A 15 -5.85 10.16 4.57
C ILE A 15 -5.83 10.60 6.03
N ASP A 16 -7.00 10.93 6.55
CA ASP A 16 -7.21 11.13 7.98
C ASP A 16 -7.06 9.78 8.70
N ASP A 17 -6.18 9.74 9.69
CA ASP A 17 -5.94 8.58 10.54
C ASP A 17 -7.03 8.40 11.62
N THR A 18 -7.92 9.37 11.77
CA THR A 18 -9.06 9.29 12.68
C THR A 18 -9.96 8.10 12.32
N GLY A 19 -10.00 7.11 13.22
CA GLY A 19 -10.81 5.89 13.04
C GLY A 19 -10.09 4.72 12.37
N LEU A 20 -8.81 4.88 11.99
CA LEU A 20 -7.98 3.77 11.56
C LEU A 20 -7.42 3.00 12.75
N LYS A 21 -7.60 1.68 12.75
CA LYS A 21 -7.01 0.74 13.69
C LYS A 21 -5.53 0.46 13.39
N GLY A 22 -5.15 0.57 12.12
CA GLY A 22 -3.80 0.28 11.66
C GLY A 22 -3.63 0.35 10.16
N VAL A 23 -2.38 0.23 9.72
CA VAL A 23 -2.00 0.19 8.31
C VAL A 23 -1.38 -1.17 8.01
N GLU A 24 -1.94 -1.88 7.04
CA GLU A 24 -1.33 -3.10 6.51
C GLU A 24 -0.55 -2.79 5.24
N LEU A 25 0.76 -3.08 5.28
CA LEU A 25 1.64 -2.89 4.14
C LEU A 25 1.74 -4.18 3.34
N ASN A 26 1.46 -4.07 2.04
CA ASN A 26 1.55 -5.16 1.08
C ASN A 26 2.46 -4.73 -0.08
N THR A 27 3.18 -5.68 -0.68
CA THR A 27 3.92 -5.45 -1.93
C THR A 27 3.32 -6.24 -3.08
N MET A 28 3.41 -5.66 -4.28
CA MET A 28 3.18 -6.35 -5.55
C MET A 28 4.47 -6.49 -6.34
N MET A 29 4.92 -7.72 -6.57
CA MET A 29 6.05 -8.03 -7.45
C MET A 29 5.56 -8.74 -8.70
N ASP A 30 5.83 -8.15 -9.87
CA ASP A 30 5.58 -8.81 -11.15
C ASP A 30 6.74 -9.73 -11.49
N ARG A 31 6.53 -11.04 -11.38
CA ARG A 31 7.53 -12.04 -11.76
C ARG A 31 7.25 -12.53 -13.18
N LYS A 32 8.24 -12.42 -14.07
CA LYS A 32 8.23 -13.14 -15.35
C LYS A 32 8.36 -14.64 -15.04
N VAL A 33 7.37 -15.43 -15.45
CA VAL A 33 7.46 -16.90 -15.38
C VAL A 33 7.84 -17.45 -16.76
N CYS A 34 8.42 -18.66 -16.79
CA CYS A 34 9.15 -19.25 -17.92
C CYS A 34 8.36 -19.49 -19.23
N CYS A 35 7.11 -19.03 -19.32
CA CYS A 35 6.26 -19.16 -20.51
C CYS A 35 5.65 -17.82 -20.95
N GLY A 36 6.31 -16.69 -20.67
CA GLY A 36 5.88 -15.35 -21.10
C GLY A 36 4.72 -14.74 -20.31
N LYS A 37 4.10 -15.47 -19.38
CA LYS A 37 3.08 -14.93 -18.48
C LYS A 37 3.73 -14.07 -17.39
N LYS A 38 3.15 -12.90 -17.11
CA LYS A 38 3.47 -12.14 -15.89
C LYS A 38 2.58 -12.66 -14.77
N ALA A 39 3.17 -13.09 -13.67
CA ALA A 39 2.45 -13.44 -12.46
C ALA A 39 2.72 -12.35 -11.42
N THR A 40 1.67 -11.63 -11.02
CA THR A 40 1.75 -10.68 -9.91
C THR A 40 1.65 -11.44 -8.59
N LYS A 41 2.71 -11.40 -7.79
CA LYS A 41 2.68 -11.93 -6.43
C LYS A 41 2.40 -10.80 -5.44
N ARG A 42 1.36 -10.98 -4.62
CA ARG A 42 1.04 -10.13 -3.48
C ARG A 42 1.67 -10.73 -2.22
N LYS A 43 2.39 -9.93 -1.43
CA LYS A 43 2.99 -10.36 -0.16
C LYS A 43 2.77 -9.31 0.91
N ARG A 44 2.31 -9.72 2.10
CA ARG A 44 2.25 -8.85 3.27
C ARG A 44 3.68 -8.54 3.76
N LEU A 45 4.00 -7.26 3.90
CA LEU A 45 5.28 -6.79 4.41
C LEU A 45 5.23 -6.57 5.93
N GLY A 46 4.11 -6.05 6.43
CA GLY A 46 3.98 -5.73 7.85
C GLY A 46 2.66 -5.08 8.20
N TYR A 47 2.54 -4.71 9.46
CA TYR A 47 1.38 -4.01 10.01
C TYR A 47 1.83 -2.97 11.01
N ILE A 48 1.24 -1.79 10.93
CA ILE A 48 1.51 -0.67 11.82
C ILE A 48 0.29 -0.47 12.70
N HIS A 49 0.44 -0.78 13.99
CA HIS A 49 -0.55 -0.52 15.01
C HIS A 49 -0.44 0.96 15.41
N SER A 50 -1.54 1.72 15.36
CA SER A 50 -1.59 3.17 15.63
C SER A 50 -0.81 4.03 14.62
N PRO A 51 -1.35 4.18 13.39
CA PRO A 51 -0.68 4.92 12.33
C PRO A 51 -0.84 6.41 12.55
N ALA A 52 0.24 7.08 12.98
CA ALA A 52 0.30 8.53 13.07
C ALA A 52 1.50 9.03 12.26
N ASP A 53 1.28 10.09 11.48
CA ASP A 53 2.31 10.81 10.71
C ASP A 53 3.19 9.91 9.83
N ILE A 54 2.53 9.06 9.03
CA ILE A 54 3.19 8.11 8.13
C ILE A 54 3.17 8.66 6.71
N GLU A 55 4.31 8.59 6.03
CA GLU A 55 4.42 8.81 4.59
C GLU A 55 4.79 7.50 3.89
N LEU A 56 3.97 7.10 2.91
CA LEU A 56 4.19 5.91 2.09
C LEU A 56 4.34 6.31 0.63
N THR A 57 5.46 5.92 0.04
CA THR A 57 5.79 6.17 -1.36
C THR A 57 5.55 4.94 -2.23
N ASN A 58 5.54 5.15 -3.55
CA ASN A 58 5.31 4.10 -4.54
C ASN A 58 3.98 3.33 -4.33
N VAL A 59 2.96 4.01 -3.82
CA VAL A 59 1.65 3.41 -3.60
C VAL A 59 0.99 3.17 -4.94
N ARG A 60 0.62 1.92 -5.22
CA ARG A 60 -0.08 1.55 -6.45
C ARG A 60 -1.59 1.61 -6.26
N GLU A 61 -2.07 1.04 -5.16
CA GLU A 61 -3.46 1.05 -4.76
C GLU A 61 -3.55 1.00 -3.22
N TYR A 62 -4.66 1.48 -2.67
CA TYR A 62 -4.98 1.30 -1.26
C TYR A 62 -6.48 1.02 -1.12
N ASN A 63 -6.86 0.36 -0.02
CA ASN A 63 -8.24 0.14 0.37
C ASN A 63 -8.40 0.30 1.88
N ILE A 64 -9.57 0.70 2.35
CA ILE A 64 -9.90 0.76 3.77
C ILE A 64 -10.95 -0.31 4.06
N GLU A 65 -10.58 -1.31 4.84
CA GLU A 65 -11.46 -2.42 5.23
C GLU A 65 -11.47 -2.57 6.75
N GLU A 66 -12.65 -2.54 7.36
CA GLU A 66 -12.86 -2.72 8.81
C GLU A 66 -12.02 -1.78 9.71
N GLY A 67 -11.69 -0.60 9.19
CA GLY A 67 -10.83 0.39 9.86
C GLY A 67 -9.33 0.13 9.68
N THR A 68 -8.92 -0.80 8.82
CA THR A 68 -7.51 -1.02 8.45
C THR A 68 -7.24 -0.44 7.07
N LEU A 69 -6.24 0.42 6.96
CA LEU A 69 -5.75 0.92 5.67
C LEU A 69 -4.80 -0.12 5.07
N LYS A 70 -5.26 -0.87 4.07
CA LYS A 70 -4.45 -1.81 3.30
C LYS A 70 -3.80 -1.06 2.14
N VAL A 71 -2.46 -1.01 2.13
CA VAL A 71 -1.69 -0.29 1.11
C VAL A 71 -0.86 -1.29 0.32
N TRP A 72 -0.92 -1.20 -1.01
CA TRP A 72 -0.06 -1.97 -1.90
C TRP A 72 1.01 -1.07 -2.52
N ILE A 73 2.26 -1.32 -2.13
CA ILE A 73 3.43 -0.65 -2.69
C ILE A 73 4.02 -1.47 -3.84
N GLN A 74 4.41 -0.76 -4.91
CA GLN A 74 5.20 -1.34 -5.98
C GLN A 74 6.67 -1.33 -5.55
N LEU A 75 7.30 -2.51 -5.50
CA LEU A 75 8.76 -2.65 -5.39
C LEU A 75 9.39 -2.73 -6.77
#